data_AF-A0A101IQR3-F1
#
_entry.id   AF-A0A101IQR3-F1
#
_cell.length_a   1.000
_cell.length_b   1.000
_cell.length_c   1.000
_cell.angle_alpha   90.00
_cell.angle_beta   90.00
_cell.angle_gamma   90.00
#
_symmetry.space_group_name_H-M   'P 1'
#
loop_
_entity.id
_entity.type
_entity.pdbx_description
1 polymer ?
#
loop_
_entity_poly.entity_id
_entity_poly.type
_entity_poly.pdbx_seq_one_letter_code
_entity_poly.pdbx_strand_id
1 'polypeptide(L)'
;MVTEPAQRKDILSAMCHTVVSIPSPYVRLSMLFDVAQFAESYGDEKEIDELLEGMERTAGYVQIPFITAMTQQRMAQMLFSFYRASGKPAAQQRAADIVSTIDDDRIRYTLMVQLEQAMPQSWKNTVYGRILDCRDKIRSGDYTTKDMVTLDRAIRAAPDRAKRATYYTELYLIARNAGQHEVADRMLLCALEEARIIRPLSRRAFVLGDMACRIYAERYEDRSREVLDMAVSEALNIRDSTLRDEVYDELDMSMRIIQEHWL
;
A
#
# COMPACT_ATOMS: atom_id res chain seq x y z
N MET A 1 -26.71 -0.28 -22.40
CA MET A 1 -25.71 0.45 -23.22
C MET A 1 -26.08 1.92 -23.18
N VAL A 2 -25.32 2.76 -22.47
CA VAL A 2 -25.52 4.21 -22.44
C VAL A 2 -24.89 4.78 -23.71
N THR A 3 -25.69 5.29 -24.65
CA THR A 3 -25.25 5.62 -26.02
C THR A 3 -24.79 7.06 -26.20
N GLU A 4 -25.02 7.97 -25.25
CA GLU A 4 -24.63 9.39 -25.39
C GLU A 4 -23.46 9.79 -24.47
N PRO A 5 -22.40 10.43 -25.00
CA PRO A 5 -21.26 10.92 -24.21
C PRO A 5 -21.65 11.88 -23.10
N ALA A 6 -22.65 12.75 -23.33
CA ALA A 6 -23.17 13.68 -22.33
C ALA A 6 -23.80 12.94 -21.14
N GLN A 7 -24.61 11.91 -21.41
CA GLN A 7 -25.24 11.11 -20.38
C GLN A 7 -24.21 10.33 -19.54
N ARG A 8 -23.11 9.87 -20.14
CA ARG A 8 -22.01 9.22 -19.39
C ARG A 8 -21.29 10.18 -18.46
N LYS A 9 -21.10 11.43 -18.90
CA LYS A 9 -20.51 12.49 -18.10
C LYS A 9 -21.38 12.85 -16.89
N ASP A 10 -22.69 12.99 -17.11
CA ASP A 10 -23.65 13.26 -16.04
C ASP A 10 -23.69 12.12 -15.02
N ILE A 11 -23.62 10.86 -15.47
CA ILE A 11 -23.54 9.69 -14.59
C ILE A 11 -22.26 9.73 -13.75
N LEU A 12 -21.09 9.97 -14.37
CA LEU A 12 -19.82 10.02 -13.66
C LEU A 12 -19.79 11.14 -12.61
N SER A 13 -20.27 12.33 -12.98
CA SER A 13 -20.38 13.45 -12.03
C SER A 13 -21.33 13.14 -10.86
N ALA A 14 -22.47 12.51 -11.13
CA ALA A 14 -23.40 12.09 -10.08
C ALA A 14 -22.80 11.02 -9.15
N MET A 15 -22.03 10.08 -9.70
CA MET A 15 -21.28 9.08 -8.91
C MET A 15 -20.26 9.76 -8.00
N CYS A 16 -19.41 10.65 -8.54
CA CYS A 16 -18.43 11.41 -7.76
C CYS A 16 -19.09 12.18 -6.61
N HIS A 17 -20.21 12.88 -6.88
CA HIS A 17 -20.92 13.65 -5.86
C HIS A 17 -21.51 12.76 -4.76
N THR A 18 -22.07 11.61 -5.13
CA THR A 18 -22.68 10.67 -4.17
C THR A 18 -21.62 10.06 -3.26
N VAL A 19 -20.48 9.66 -3.80
CA VAL A 19 -19.41 8.99 -3.05
C VAL A 19 -18.83 9.90 -1.96
N VAL A 20 -18.66 11.20 -2.22
CA VAL A 20 -18.12 12.15 -1.23
C VAL A 20 -18.98 12.24 0.05
N SER A 21 -20.28 11.93 -0.03
CA SER A 21 -21.20 11.96 1.12
C SER A 21 -21.09 10.73 2.05
N ILE A 22 -20.41 9.66 1.62
CA ILE A 22 -20.29 8.42 2.39
C ILE A 22 -19.44 8.66 3.65
N PRO A 23 -19.93 8.45 4.88
CA PRO A 23 -19.20 8.78 6.10
C PRO A 23 -17.93 7.95 6.32
N SER A 24 -18.00 6.63 6.08
CA SER A 24 -16.84 5.74 6.27
C SER A 24 -15.78 6.00 5.22
N PRO A 25 -14.53 6.33 5.60
CA PRO A 25 -13.45 6.59 4.64
C PRO A 25 -13.13 5.34 3.81
N TYR A 26 -13.26 4.14 4.39
CA TYR A 26 -13.01 2.88 3.68
C TYR A 26 -14.07 2.58 2.63
N VAL A 27 -15.34 2.69 2.99
CA VAL A 27 -16.44 2.47 2.02
C VAL A 27 -16.36 3.52 0.92
N ARG A 28 -16.06 4.77 1.29
CA ARG A 28 -15.84 5.85 0.32
C ARG A 28 -14.67 5.51 -0.61
N LEU A 29 -13.55 5.05 -0.08
CA LEU A 29 -12.36 4.72 -0.87
C LEU A 29 -12.60 3.53 -1.81
N SER A 30 -13.27 2.47 -1.33
CA SER A 30 -13.70 1.32 -2.17
C SER A 30 -14.55 1.80 -3.35
N MET A 31 -15.57 2.63 -3.09
CA MET A 31 -16.41 3.21 -4.15
C MET A 31 -15.64 4.13 -5.09
N LEU A 32 -14.69 4.93 -4.58
CA LEU A 32 -13.82 5.77 -5.43
C LEU A 32 -12.96 4.91 -6.36
N PHE A 33 -12.51 3.72 -5.94
CA PHE A 33 -11.78 2.80 -6.81
C PHE A 33 -12.66 2.28 -7.96
N ASP A 34 -13.91 1.91 -7.67
CA ASP A 34 -14.87 1.49 -8.70
C ASP A 34 -15.17 2.62 -9.70
N VAL A 35 -15.38 3.84 -9.19
CA VAL A 35 -15.63 5.02 -10.04
C VAL A 35 -14.40 5.36 -10.87
N ALA A 36 -13.20 5.25 -10.31
CA ALA A 36 -11.95 5.49 -11.03
C ALA A 36 -11.81 4.56 -12.25
N GLN A 37 -12.17 3.27 -12.12
CA GLN A 37 -12.16 2.34 -13.24
C GLN A 37 -13.10 2.79 -14.38
N PHE A 38 -14.26 3.36 -14.03
CA PHE A 38 -15.18 3.93 -15.02
C PHE A 38 -14.60 5.21 -15.66
N ALA A 39 -13.96 6.06 -14.86
CA ALA A 39 -13.33 7.30 -15.31
C ALA A 39 -12.12 7.08 -16.21
N GLU A 40 -11.33 6.01 -16.02
CA GLU A 40 -10.22 5.68 -16.92
C GLU A 40 -10.68 5.45 -18.37
N SER A 41 -11.91 4.98 -18.56
CA SER A 41 -12.48 4.71 -19.88
C SER A 41 -13.22 5.91 -20.50
N TYR A 42 -13.78 6.80 -19.67
CA TYR A 42 -14.77 7.79 -20.12
C TYR A 42 -14.64 9.18 -19.49
N GLY A 43 -13.79 9.35 -18.49
CA GLY A 43 -13.63 10.61 -17.76
C GLY A 43 -12.86 11.64 -18.59
N ASP A 44 -13.27 12.90 -18.47
CA ASP A 44 -12.45 14.01 -18.92
C ASP A 44 -11.50 14.49 -17.80
N GLU A 45 -10.67 15.48 -18.11
CA GLU A 45 -9.68 16.02 -17.16
C GLU A 45 -10.31 16.48 -15.85
N LYS A 46 -11.50 17.09 -15.90
CA LYS A 46 -12.17 17.62 -14.73
C LYS A 46 -12.67 16.50 -13.82
N GLU A 47 -13.29 15.46 -14.37
CA GLU A 47 -13.75 14.32 -13.55
C GLU A 47 -12.58 13.53 -12.96
N ILE A 48 -11.48 13.41 -13.70
CA ILE A 48 -10.24 12.81 -13.18
C ILE A 48 -9.70 13.64 -12.02
N ASP A 49 -9.69 14.97 -12.14
CA ASP A 49 -9.24 15.86 -11.07
C ASP A 49 -10.11 15.75 -9.80
N GLU A 50 -11.44 15.78 -9.95
CA GLU A 50 -12.39 15.62 -8.84
C GLU A 50 -12.21 14.26 -8.15
N LEU A 51 -11.95 13.19 -8.91
CA LEU A 51 -11.69 11.86 -8.35
C LEU A 51 -10.36 11.79 -7.59
N LEU A 52 -9.29 12.35 -8.15
CA LEU A 52 -7.98 12.37 -7.50
C LEU A 52 -8.03 13.11 -6.17
N GLU A 53 -8.69 14.28 -6.12
CA GLU A 53 -8.89 15.03 -4.88
C GLU A 53 -9.72 14.24 -3.85
N GLY A 54 -10.78 13.57 -4.32
CA GLY A 54 -11.59 12.68 -3.50
C GLY A 54 -10.78 11.55 -2.88
N MET A 55 -9.93 10.89 -3.67
CA MET A 55 -9.07 9.78 -3.23
C MET A 55 -8.02 10.26 -2.24
N GLU A 56 -7.31 11.34 -2.54
CA GLU A 56 -6.28 11.91 -1.66
C GLU A 56 -6.85 12.31 -0.31
N ARG A 57 -7.96 13.06 -0.32
CA ARG A 57 -8.63 13.50 0.92
C ARG A 57 -9.12 12.32 1.74
N THR A 58 -9.62 11.27 1.10
CA THR A 58 -10.15 10.09 1.79
C THR A 58 -9.03 9.24 2.38
N ALA A 59 -7.93 9.05 1.66
CA ALA A 59 -6.76 8.32 2.14
C ALA A 59 -6.12 9.00 3.37
N GLY A 60 -6.26 10.32 3.53
CA GLY A 60 -5.79 11.05 4.71
C GLY A 60 -6.45 10.64 6.04
N TYR A 61 -7.55 9.89 6.00
CA TYR A 61 -8.23 9.37 7.20
C TYR A 61 -7.89 7.90 7.51
N VAL A 62 -7.22 7.20 6.60
CA VAL A 62 -6.91 5.77 6.70
C VAL A 62 -5.65 5.55 7.55
N GLN A 63 -5.70 4.63 8.53
CA GLN A 63 -4.57 4.39 9.42
C GLN A 63 -3.60 3.31 8.94
N ILE A 64 -4.01 2.48 7.96
CA ILE A 64 -3.16 1.41 7.40
C ILE A 64 -2.32 1.96 6.23
N PRO A 65 -0.99 2.13 6.39
CA PRO A 65 -0.15 2.77 5.37
C PRO A 65 -0.18 2.11 4.00
N PHE A 66 -0.32 0.78 3.93
CA PHE A 66 -0.41 0.04 2.68
C PHE A 66 -1.66 0.42 1.87
N ILE A 67 -2.79 0.70 2.52
CA ILE A 67 -4.02 1.15 1.85
C ILE A 67 -3.83 2.55 1.27
N THR A 68 -3.19 3.45 2.03
CA THR A 68 -2.82 4.79 1.54
C THR A 68 -1.90 4.71 0.34
N ALA A 69 -0.85 3.87 0.41
CA ALA A 69 0.08 3.69 -0.69
C ALA A 69 -0.57 3.05 -1.93
N MET A 70 -1.47 2.07 -1.74
CA MET A 70 -2.29 1.51 -2.82
C MET A 70 -3.18 2.59 -3.47
N THR A 71 -3.73 3.50 -2.67
CA THR A 71 -4.55 4.61 -3.18
C THR A 71 -3.70 5.54 -4.08
N GLN A 72 -2.53 5.94 -3.59
CA GLN A 72 -1.59 6.76 -4.35
C GLN A 72 -1.11 6.04 -5.62
N GLN A 73 -0.91 4.72 -5.56
CA GLN A 73 -0.59 3.90 -6.73
C GLN A 73 -1.68 4.00 -7.80
N ARG A 74 -2.95 3.82 -7.42
CA ARG A 74 -4.08 3.92 -8.34
C ARG A 74 -4.21 5.32 -8.94
N MET A 75 -4.04 6.36 -8.13
CA MET A 75 -4.02 7.75 -8.59
C MET A 75 -2.93 8.00 -9.65
N ALA A 76 -1.70 7.53 -9.39
CA ALA A 76 -0.60 7.65 -10.33
C ALA A 76 -0.87 6.88 -11.64
N GLN A 77 -1.41 5.65 -11.54
CA GLN A 77 -1.77 4.83 -12.70
C GLN A 77 -2.84 5.49 -13.56
N MET A 78 -3.89 6.05 -12.95
CA MET A 78 -4.94 6.77 -13.66
C MET A 78 -4.38 7.98 -14.42
N LEU A 79 -3.49 8.76 -13.80
CA LEU A 79 -2.81 9.87 -14.47
C LEU A 79 -1.89 9.40 -15.60
N PHE A 80 -1.24 8.23 -15.48
CA PHE A 80 -0.47 7.67 -16.59
C PHE A 80 -1.36 7.23 -17.76
N SER A 81 -2.48 6.58 -17.48
CA SER A 81 -3.47 6.21 -18.49
C SER A 81 -3.99 7.45 -19.21
N PHE A 82 -4.33 8.50 -18.45
CA PHE A 82 -4.76 9.78 -19.00
C PHE A 82 -3.68 10.48 -19.82
N TYR A 83 -2.42 10.49 -19.36
CA TYR A 83 -1.29 11.02 -20.13
C TYR A 83 -1.11 10.27 -21.46
N ARG A 84 -1.18 8.92 -21.44
CA ARG A 84 -1.06 8.11 -22.66
C ARG A 84 -2.17 8.39 -23.67
N ALA A 85 -3.40 8.63 -23.19
CA ALA A 85 -4.55 8.92 -24.05
C ALA A 85 -4.53 10.35 -24.60
N SER A 86 -4.17 11.33 -23.77
CA SER A 86 -4.29 12.77 -24.09
C SER A 86 -3.00 13.43 -24.57
N GLY A 87 -1.84 12.84 -24.28
CA GLY A 87 -0.52 13.43 -24.53
C GLY A 87 -0.15 14.62 -23.63
N LYS A 88 -0.96 14.93 -22.60
CA LYS A 88 -0.77 16.12 -21.74
C LYS A 88 0.38 15.96 -20.73
N PRO A 89 1.50 16.68 -20.87
CA PRO A 89 2.65 16.51 -19.97
C PRO A 89 2.37 16.89 -18.52
N ALA A 90 1.38 17.76 -18.25
CA ALA A 90 0.97 18.12 -16.90
C ALA A 90 0.47 16.90 -16.08
N ALA A 91 -0.22 15.96 -16.73
CA ALA A 91 -0.69 14.73 -16.09
C ALA A 91 0.48 13.81 -15.72
N GLN A 92 1.50 13.72 -16.59
CA GLN A 92 2.73 12.98 -16.31
C GLN A 92 3.50 13.57 -15.12
N GLN A 93 3.63 14.90 -15.07
CA GLN A 93 4.31 15.57 -13.96
C GLN A 93 3.58 15.32 -12.64
N ARG A 94 2.25 15.50 -12.62
CA ARG A 94 1.44 15.24 -11.41
C ARG A 94 1.53 13.80 -10.94
N ALA A 95 1.58 12.84 -11.88
CA ALA A 95 1.78 11.44 -11.54
C ALA A 95 3.16 11.20 -10.90
N ALA A 96 4.22 11.82 -11.44
CA ALA A 96 5.55 11.76 -10.85
C ALA A 96 5.59 12.40 -9.45
N ASP A 97 4.88 13.52 -9.25
CA ASP A 97 4.77 14.18 -7.96
C ASP A 97 4.09 13.26 -6.93
N ILE A 98 2.97 12.61 -7.30
CA ILE A 98 2.31 11.60 -6.44
C ILE A 98 3.25 10.45 -6.13
N VAL A 99 3.94 9.89 -7.12
CA VAL A 99 4.88 8.78 -6.90
C VAL A 99 5.99 9.18 -5.91
N SER A 100 6.47 10.42 -5.98
CA SER A 100 7.54 10.90 -5.08
C SER A 100 7.11 10.93 -3.60
N THR A 101 5.83 11.15 -3.31
CA THR A 101 5.27 11.24 -1.95
C THR A 101 4.80 9.89 -1.38
N ILE A 102 4.88 8.80 -2.15
CA ILE A 102 4.54 7.46 -1.66
C ILE A 102 5.56 7.02 -0.60
N ASP A 103 5.08 6.79 0.62
CA ASP A 103 5.91 6.32 1.73
C ASP A 103 6.29 4.84 1.61
N ASP A 104 5.49 4.04 0.90
CA ASP A 104 5.78 2.64 0.61
C ASP A 104 6.88 2.52 -0.44
N ASP A 105 8.06 2.10 0.00
CA ASP A 105 9.23 2.02 -0.87
C ASP A 105 9.07 1.03 -2.02
N ARG A 106 8.29 -0.05 -1.83
CA ARG A 106 8.07 -1.06 -2.86
C ARG A 106 7.15 -0.55 -3.96
N ILE A 107 6.02 0.03 -3.58
CA ILE A 107 5.07 0.62 -4.51
C ILE A 107 5.73 1.78 -5.24
N ARG A 108 6.39 2.68 -4.51
CA ARG A 108 7.14 3.80 -5.08
C ARG A 108 8.19 3.33 -6.08
N TYR A 109 9.03 2.37 -5.71
CA TYR A 109 10.05 1.83 -6.60
C TYR A 109 9.44 1.23 -7.88
N THR A 110 8.37 0.45 -7.75
CA THR A 110 7.68 -0.18 -8.89
C THR A 110 7.14 0.87 -9.86
N LEU A 111 6.51 1.93 -9.36
CA LEU A 111 5.96 3.00 -10.18
C LEU A 111 7.05 3.86 -10.82
N MET A 112 8.14 4.17 -10.11
CA MET A 112 9.28 4.90 -10.68
C MET A 112 9.94 4.11 -11.83
N VAL A 113 10.11 2.80 -11.68
CA VAL A 113 10.64 1.96 -12.76
C VAL A 113 9.71 1.95 -13.98
N GLN A 114 8.39 1.94 -13.77
CA GLN A 114 7.41 2.06 -14.87
C GLN A 114 7.49 3.42 -15.57
N LEU A 115 7.78 4.48 -14.82
CA LEU A 115 7.95 5.86 -15.31
C LEU A 115 9.24 6.07 -16.11
N GLU A 116 10.37 5.67 -15.54
CA GLU A 116 11.71 5.99 -16.06
C GLU A 116 12.31 4.87 -16.93
N GLN A 117 11.67 3.69 -16.99
CA GLN A 117 12.16 2.47 -17.66
C GLN A 117 13.56 2.00 -17.18
N ALA A 118 14.09 2.55 -16.09
CA ALA A 118 15.37 2.19 -15.49
C ALA A 118 15.35 2.41 -13.96
N MET A 119 16.28 1.76 -13.26
CA MET A 119 16.43 1.94 -11.80
C MET A 119 17.03 3.33 -11.49
N PRO A 120 16.39 4.16 -10.67
CA PRO A 120 16.94 5.46 -10.33
C PRO A 120 18.19 5.30 -9.43
N GLN A 121 19.28 6.01 -9.76
CA GLN A 121 20.57 5.87 -9.07
C GLN A 121 20.51 6.26 -7.58
N SER A 122 19.55 7.12 -7.20
CA SER A 122 19.32 7.58 -5.83
C SER A 122 19.00 6.45 -4.85
N TRP A 123 18.52 5.30 -5.33
CA TRP A 123 18.09 4.18 -4.48
C TRP A 123 19.23 3.29 -3.97
N LYS A 124 20.38 3.27 -4.64
CA LYS A 124 21.48 2.33 -4.30
C LYS A 124 21.95 2.41 -2.85
N ASN A 125 21.84 3.59 -2.24
CA ASN A 125 22.30 3.83 -0.87
C ASN A 125 21.18 3.78 0.18
N THR A 126 19.93 3.54 -0.22
CA THR A 126 18.80 3.44 0.72
C THR A 126 18.70 2.05 1.33
N VAL A 127 17.97 1.92 2.44
CA VAL A 127 17.69 0.59 3.04
C VAL A 127 16.96 -0.29 2.04
N TYR A 128 15.98 0.28 1.32
CA TYR A 128 15.24 -0.45 0.30
C TYR A 128 16.10 -0.84 -0.90
N GLY A 129 17.06 -0.01 -1.33
CA GLY A 129 18.05 -0.41 -2.34
C GLY A 129 18.82 -1.67 -1.94
N ARG A 130 19.24 -1.76 -0.68
CA ARG A 130 19.90 -2.97 -0.15
C ARG A 130 18.97 -4.18 -0.07
N ILE A 131 17.67 -3.97 0.17
CA ILE A 131 16.65 -5.03 0.09
C ILE A 131 16.57 -5.56 -1.34
N LEU A 132 16.60 -4.69 -2.35
CA LEU A 132 16.62 -5.10 -3.76
C LEU A 132 17.90 -5.87 -4.13
N ASP A 133 19.07 -5.44 -3.65
CA ASP A 133 20.31 -6.19 -3.87
C ASP A 133 20.24 -7.60 -3.22
N CYS A 134 19.62 -7.69 -2.05
CA CYS A 134 19.42 -8.98 -1.37
C CYS A 134 18.36 -9.84 -2.07
N ARG A 135 17.32 -9.25 -2.66
CA ARG A 135 16.30 -9.96 -3.44
C ARG A 135 16.93 -10.81 -4.53
N ASP A 136 17.88 -10.25 -5.26
CA ASP A 136 18.51 -10.95 -6.38
C ASP A 136 19.39 -12.11 -5.88
N LYS A 137 20.11 -11.94 -4.77
CA LYS A 137 20.84 -13.01 -4.08
C LYS A 137 19.95 -14.11 -3.50
N ILE A 138 18.80 -13.73 -2.92
CA ILE A 138 17.82 -14.68 -2.37
C ILE A 138 17.26 -15.55 -3.50
N ARG A 139 16.99 -14.96 -4.67
CA ARG A 139 16.52 -15.68 -5.86
C ARG A 139 17.59 -16.60 -6.45
N SER A 140 18.86 -16.20 -6.45
CA SER A 140 19.96 -17.03 -6.96
C SER A 140 20.40 -18.12 -5.97
N GLY A 141 20.00 -18.03 -4.69
CA GLY A 141 20.46 -18.92 -3.62
C GLY A 141 21.80 -18.52 -3.00
N ASP A 142 22.38 -17.38 -3.41
CA ASP A 142 23.66 -16.86 -2.90
C ASP A 142 23.49 -16.02 -1.62
N TYR A 143 22.32 -16.05 -1.00
CA TYR A 143 22.04 -15.26 0.19
C TYR A 143 22.70 -15.86 1.43
N THR A 144 23.78 -15.24 1.89
CA THR A 144 24.57 -15.76 3.01
C THR A 144 24.16 -15.16 4.36
N THR A 145 24.58 -15.81 5.45
CA THR A 145 24.45 -15.26 6.81
C THR A 145 25.08 -13.86 6.94
N LYS A 146 26.17 -13.59 6.21
CA LYS A 146 26.82 -12.27 6.20
C LYS A 146 25.94 -11.20 5.54
N ASP A 147 25.26 -11.55 4.45
CA ASP A 147 24.29 -10.64 3.80
C ASP A 147 23.14 -10.34 4.74
N MET A 148 22.61 -11.36 5.42
CA MET A 148 21.55 -11.22 6.42
C MET A 148 21.93 -10.27 7.56
N VAL A 149 23.12 -10.44 8.16
CA VAL A 149 23.59 -9.56 9.25
C VAL A 149 23.80 -8.12 8.77
N THR A 150 24.30 -7.96 7.54
CA THR A 150 24.53 -6.64 6.95
C THR A 150 23.20 -5.90 6.70
N LEU A 151 22.21 -6.62 6.19
CA LEU A 151 20.88 -6.08 5.92
C LEU A 151 20.11 -5.80 7.22
N ASP A 152 20.17 -6.69 8.21
CA ASP A 152 19.58 -6.48 9.53
C ASP A 152 20.09 -5.18 10.17
N ARG A 153 21.41 -4.94 10.12
CA ARG A 153 22.00 -3.68 10.60
C ARG A 153 21.47 -2.47 9.84
N ALA A 154 21.27 -2.58 8.53
CA ALA A 154 20.74 -1.50 7.71
C ALA A 154 19.27 -1.19 8.05
N ILE A 155 18.45 -2.21 8.25
CA ILE A 155 17.04 -2.06 8.65
C ILE A 155 16.96 -1.43 10.04
N ARG A 156 17.72 -1.95 11.02
CA ARG A 156 17.73 -1.42 12.39
C ARG A 156 18.24 0.02 12.49
N ALA A 157 18.93 0.54 11.48
CA ALA A 157 19.33 1.94 11.40
C ALA A 157 18.16 2.89 11.08
N ALA A 158 17.06 2.40 10.49
CA ALA A 158 15.86 3.22 10.29
C ALA A 158 15.27 3.63 11.65
N PRO A 159 14.92 4.89 11.89
CA PRO A 159 14.49 5.34 13.21
C PRO A 159 13.12 4.77 13.62
N ASP A 160 12.21 4.62 12.67
CA ASP A 160 10.86 4.15 12.93
C ASP A 160 10.74 2.62 12.90
N ARG A 161 10.26 2.04 14.01
CA ARG A 161 10.02 0.60 14.14
C ARG A 161 8.91 0.08 13.23
N ALA A 162 7.89 0.88 12.95
CA ALA A 162 6.85 0.48 12.00
C ALA A 162 7.46 0.25 10.61
N LYS A 163 8.30 1.19 10.16
CA LYS A 163 9.06 1.07 8.91
C LYS A 163 10.00 -0.15 8.90
N ARG A 164 10.65 -0.48 10.03
CA ARG A 164 11.44 -1.71 10.15
C ARG A 164 10.60 -2.97 9.98
N ALA A 165 9.45 -3.04 10.65
CA ALA A 165 8.51 -4.15 10.52
C ALA A 165 8.06 -4.34 9.06
N THR A 166 7.78 -3.24 8.36
CA THR A 166 7.52 -3.25 6.91
C THR A 166 8.70 -3.84 6.13
N TYR A 167 9.93 -3.36 6.35
CA TYR A 167 11.11 -3.88 5.64
C TYR A 167 11.36 -5.38 5.86
N TYR A 168 11.21 -5.86 7.09
CA TYR A 168 11.30 -7.30 7.37
C TYR A 168 10.14 -8.09 6.74
N THR A 169 8.93 -7.51 6.66
CA THR A 169 7.79 -8.11 5.95
C THR A 169 8.07 -8.24 4.46
N GLU A 170 8.67 -7.22 3.83
CA GLU A 170 9.08 -7.30 2.42
C GLU A 170 10.12 -8.40 2.19
N LEU A 171 11.08 -8.56 3.10
CA LEU A 171 12.06 -9.65 3.01
C LEU A 171 11.44 -11.03 3.20
N TYR A 172 10.47 -11.15 4.12
CA TYR A 172 9.67 -12.36 4.26
C TYR A 172 9.00 -12.72 2.93
N LEU A 173 8.33 -11.77 2.28
CA LEU A 173 7.63 -11.99 1.00
C LEU A 173 8.60 -12.37 -0.13
N ILE A 174 9.73 -11.66 -0.23
CA ILE A 174 10.78 -11.96 -1.21
C ILE A 174 11.33 -13.37 -1.03
N ALA A 175 11.67 -13.76 0.21
CA ALA A 175 12.20 -15.09 0.51
C ALA A 175 11.16 -16.18 0.30
N ARG A 176 9.90 -15.94 0.66
CA ARG A 176 8.80 -16.88 0.45
C ARG A 176 8.56 -17.13 -1.04
N ASN A 177 8.50 -16.07 -1.84
CA ASN A 177 8.36 -16.13 -3.29
C ASN A 177 9.55 -16.84 -3.99
N ALA A 178 10.73 -16.87 -3.35
CA ALA A 178 11.91 -17.58 -3.82
C ALA A 178 12.04 -19.03 -3.28
N GLY A 179 11.07 -19.52 -2.50
CA GLY A 179 11.12 -20.86 -1.89
C GLY A 179 12.11 -20.99 -0.72
N GLN A 180 12.70 -19.90 -0.25
CA GLN A 180 13.66 -19.87 0.86
C GLN A 180 12.92 -19.79 2.21
N HIS A 181 12.22 -20.87 2.58
CA HIS A 181 11.29 -20.88 3.71
C HIS A 181 11.95 -20.57 5.06
N GLU A 182 13.15 -21.09 5.34
CA GLU A 182 13.85 -20.81 6.61
C GLU A 182 14.21 -19.32 6.76
N VAL A 183 14.64 -18.70 5.66
CA VAL A 183 14.93 -17.26 5.63
C VAL A 183 13.63 -16.47 5.82
N ALA A 184 12.57 -16.86 5.10
CA ALA A 184 11.27 -16.21 5.21
C ALA A 184 10.77 -16.22 6.66
N ASP A 185 10.73 -17.37 7.31
CA ASP A 185 10.22 -17.51 8.68
C ASP A 185 11.03 -16.66 9.67
N ARG A 186 12.35 -16.62 9.50
CA ARG A 186 13.22 -15.74 10.31
C ARG A 186 12.90 -14.25 10.09
N MET A 187 12.71 -13.82 8.85
CA MET A 187 12.40 -12.42 8.54
C MET A 187 11.05 -12.02 9.12
N LEU A 188 10.05 -12.89 9.06
CA LEU A 188 8.75 -12.61 9.65
C LEU A 188 8.82 -12.53 11.19
N LEU A 189 9.61 -13.39 11.84
CA LEU A 189 9.86 -13.25 13.28
C LEU A 189 10.48 -11.88 13.62
N CYS A 190 11.47 -11.41 12.85
CA CYS A 190 12.04 -10.08 13.05
C CYS A 190 11.00 -8.96 12.85
N ALA A 191 10.10 -9.08 11.87
CA ALA A 191 9.02 -8.11 11.67
C ALA A 191 8.09 -8.04 12.89
N LEU A 192 7.66 -9.20 13.40
CA LEU A 192 6.80 -9.31 14.57
C LEU A 192 7.48 -8.79 15.85
N GLU A 193 8.79 -9.02 16.01
CA GLU A 193 9.56 -8.49 17.13
C GLU A 193 9.62 -6.96 17.15
N GLU A 194 9.82 -6.33 15.99
CA GLU A 194 9.80 -4.87 15.86
C GLU A 194 8.40 -4.31 16.13
N ALA A 195 7.34 -4.97 15.64
CA ALA A 195 5.96 -4.58 15.91
C ALA A 195 5.58 -4.70 17.39
N ARG A 196 5.96 -5.80 18.06
CA ARG A 196 5.57 -6.14 19.44
C ARG A 196 5.89 -5.07 20.49
N ILE A 197 6.88 -4.23 20.26
CA ILE A 197 7.30 -3.19 21.21
C ILE A 197 6.76 -1.80 20.88
N ILE A 198 6.03 -1.66 19.76
CA ILE A 198 5.37 -0.41 19.39
C ILE A 198 4.30 -0.06 20.41
N ARG A 199 4.25 1.22 20.77
CA ARG A 199 3.22 1.83 21.60
C ARG A 199 2.70 3.10 20.88
N PRO A 200 1.44 3.51 21.11
CA PRO A 200 0.40 2.82 21.89
C PRO A 200 -0.09 1.51 21.23
N LEU A 201 -0.97 0.77 21.91
CA LEU A 201 -1.52 -0.50 21.41
C LEU A 201 -2.27 -0.33 20.08
N SER A 202 -3.00 0.77 19.89
CA SER A 202 -3.67 1.08 18.61
C SER A 202 -2.67 1.14 17.45
N ARG A 203 -1.58 1.89 17.61
CA ARG A 203 -0.51 1.97 16.59
C ARG A 203 0.10 0.60 16.29
N ARG A 204 0.29 -0.23 17.31
CA ARG A 204 0.78 -1.60 17.12
C ARG A 204 -0.21 -2.45 16.32
N ALA A 205 -1.50 -2.39 16.66
CA ALA A 205 -2.54 -3.09 15.93
C ALA A 205 -2.55 -2.67 14.45
N PHE A 206 -2.44 -1.36 14.16
CA PHE A 206 -2.34 -0.87 12.79
C PHE A 206 -1.10 -1.36 12.05
N VAL A 207 0.07 -1.43 12.71
CA VAL A 207 1.29 -1.98 12.08
C VAL A 207 1.12 -3.47 11.77
N LEU A 208 0.51 -4.25 12.66
CA LEU A 208 0.20 -5.66 12.39
C LEU A 208 -0.84 -5.79 11.28
N GLY A 209 -1.86 -4.92 11.24
CA GLY A 209 -2.83 -4.84 10.15
C GLY A 209 -2.18 -4.52 8.80
N ASP A 210 -1.24 -3.58 8.76
CA ASP A 210 -0.45 -3.24 7.57
C ASP A 210 0.35 -4.45 7.07
N MET A 211 1.01 -5.17 7.99
CA MET A 211 1.70 -6.41 7.67
C MET A 211 0.73 -7.46 7.10
N ALA A 212 -0.43 -7.66 7.72
CA ALA A 212 -1.44 -8.61 7.25
C ALA A 212 -1.95 -8.26 5.84
N CYS A 213 -2.20 -6.98 5.56
CA CYS A 213 -2.61 -6.49 4.25
C CYS A 213 -1.55 -6.79 3.17
N ARG A 214 -0.27 -6.51 3.46
CA ARG A 214 0.85 -6.81 2.54
C ARG A 214 1.00 -8.30 2.25
N ILE A 215 0.84 -9.12 3.29
CA ILE A 215 0.95 -10.58 3.17
C ILE A 215 -0.22 -11.15 2.36
N TYR A 216 -1.44 -10.64 2.57
CA TYR A 216 -2.60 -11.00 1.78
C TYR A 216 -2.43 -10.61 0.30
N ALA A 217 -1.91 -9.42 0.06
CA ALA A 217 -1.64 -8.89 -1.28
C ALA A 217 -0.76 -9.82 -2.13
N GLU A 218 0.11 -10.62 -1.50
CA GLU A 218 0.94 -11.64 -2.15
C GLU A 218 0.33 -13.06 -2.12
N ARG A 219 -0.98 -13.17 -1.84
CA ARG A 219 -1.75 -14.43 -1.80
C ARG A 219 -1.39 -15.41 -0.68
N TYR A 220 -0.76 -14.92 0.39
CA TYR A 220 -0.48 -15.75 1.58
C TYR A 220 -1.58 -15.61 2.64
N GLU A 221 -2.79 -16.06 2.29
CA GLU A 221 -4.03 -15.84 3.07
C GLU A 221 -3.96 -16.36 4.51
N ASP A 222 -3.48 -17.60 4.70
CA ASP A 222 -3.41 -18.19 6.05
C ASP A 222 -2.46 -17.41 6.95
N ARG A 223 -1.31 -17.01 6.41
CA ARG A 223 -0.32 -16.25 7.19
C ARG A 223 -0.77 -14.81 7.44
N SER A 224 -1.51 -14.22 6.50
CA SER A 224 -2.16 -12.92 6.70
C SER A 224 -3.16 -13.00 7.85
N ARG A 225 -4.00 -14.04 7.88
CA ARG A 225 -5.00 -14.27 8.95
C ARG A 225 -4.34 -14.37 10.32
N GLU A 226 -3.26 -15.14 10.45
CA GLU A 226 -2.51 -15.25 11.71
C GLU A 226 -1.99 -13.90 12.21
N VAL A 227 -1.44 -13.07 11.33
CA VAL A 227 -0.95 -11.72 11.70
C VAL A 227 -2.11 -10.79 12.04
N LEU A 228 -3.24 -10.91 11.34
CA LEU A 228 -4.46 -10.16 11.63
C LEU A 228 -5.04 -10.53 13.01
N ASP A 229 -5.05 -11.82 13.36
CA ASP A 229 -5.50 -12.28 14.68
C ASP A 229 -4.62 -11.69 15.81
N MET A 230 -3.32 -11.52 15.56
CA MET A 230 -2.43 -10.80 16.47
C MET A 230 -2.80 -9.32 16.59
N ALA A 231 -3.15 -8.65 15.48
CA ALA A 231 -3.60 -7.25 15.49
C ALA A 231 -4.89 -7.07 16.31
N VAL A 232 -5.86 -7.97 16.10
CA VAL A 232 -7.14 -8.03 16.84
C VAL A 232 -6.88 -8.27 18.33
N SER A 233 -5.95 -9.16 18.68
CA SER A 233 -5.56 -9.40 20.08
C SER A 233 -4.97 -8.15 20.75
N GLU A 234 -4.15 -7.38 20.04
CA GLU A 234 -3.63 -6.11 20.57
C GLU A 234 -4.75 -5.06 20.73
N ALA A 235 -5.73 -5.03 19.83
CA ALA A 235 -6.91 -4.18 19.94
C ALA A 235 -7.80 -4.54 21.15
N LEU A 236 -8.02 -5.84 21.43
CA LEU A 236 -8.76 -6.32 22.62
C LEU A 236 -8.19 -5.75 23.93
N ASN A 237 -6.88 -5.50 23.97
CA ASN A 237 -6.19 -4.99 25.16
C ASN A 237 -6.29 -3.45 25.31
N ILE A 238 -6.93 -2.75 24.39
CA ILE A 238 -7.21 -1.31 24.50
C ILE A 238 -8.37 -1.09 25.47
N ARG A 239 -8.12 -0.27 26.49
CA ARG A 239 -9.10 0.03 27.56
C ARG A 239 -10.22 0.96 27.10
N ASP A 240 -9.87 1.95 26.29
CA ASP A 240 -10.84 2.87 25.70
C ASP A 240 -11.69 2.12 24.67
N SER A 241 -12.99 1.98 24.94
CA SER A 241 -13.89 1.24 24.07
C SER A 241 -14.07 1.91 22.71
N THR A 242 -14.12 3.24 22.66
CA THR A 242 -14.31 3.96 21.40
C THR A 242 -13.09 3.75 20.50
N LEU A 243 -11.88 3.96 21.05
CA LEU A 243 -10.65 3.71 20.29
C LEU A 243 -10.50 2.25 19.89
N ARG A 244 -10.93 1.31 20.75
CA ARG A 244 -10.89 -0.12 20.43
C ARG A 244 -11.79 -0.45 19.24
N ASP A 245 -13.02 0.08 19.24
CA ASP A 245 -13.99 -0.16 18.17
C ASP A 245 -13.50 0.49 16.85
N GLU A 246 -12.93 1.70 16.91
CA GLU A 246 -12.25 2.33 15.77
C GLU A 246 -11.12 1.45 15.21
N VAL A 247 -10.28 0.87 16.08
CA VAL A 247 -9.19 -0.01 15.63
C VAL A 247 -9.74 -1.28 14.96
N TYR A 248 -10.85 -1.85 15.45
CA TYR A 248 -11.47 -3.00 14.79
C TYR A 248 -12.03 -2.66 13.42
N ASP A 249 -12.76 -1.54 13.32
CA ASP A 249 -13.34 -1.09 12.07
C ASP A 249 -12.24 -0.82 11.03
N GLU A 250 -11.13 -0.18 11.43
CA GLU A 250 -9.96 0.03 10.57
C GLU A 250 -9.35 -1.29 10.07
N LEU A 251 -9.17 -2.29 10.95
CA LEU A 251 -8.59 -3.59 10.59
C LEU A 251 -9.50 -4.39 9.65
N ASP A 252 -10.80 -4.48 9.97
CA ASP A 252 -11.78 -5.19 9.14
C ASP A 252 -11.92 -4.54 7.76
N MET A 253 -12.11 -3.22 7.73
CA MET A 253 -12.32 -2.51 6.48
C MET A 253 -11.08 -2.48 5.58
N SER A 254 -9.89 -2.42 6.16
CA SER A 254 -8.63 -2.51 5.38
C SER A 254 -8.50 -3.86 4.68
N MET A 255 -8.82 -4.95 5.38
CA MET A 255 -8.79 -6.29 4.78
C MET A 255 -9.82 -6.44 3.67
N ARG A 256 -11.03 -5.91 3.86
CA ARG A 256 -12.07 -5.91 2.80
C ARG A 256 -11.61 -5.16 1.56
N ILE A 257 -11.05 -3.96 1.72
CA ILE A 257 -10.53 -3.20 0.58
C ILE A 257 -9.47 -4.00 -0.19
N ILE A 258 -8.53 -4.64 0.51
CA ILE A 258 -7.49 -5.44 -0.16
C ILE A 258 -8.10 -6.65 -0.87
N GLN A 259 -9.08 -7.31 -0.27
CA GLN A 259 -9.79 -8.46 -0.88
C GLN A 259 -10.52 -8.08 -2.16
N GLU A 260 -11.15 -6.90 -2.18
CA GLU A 260 -11.93 -6.39 -3.30
C GLU A 260 -11.03 -5.81 -4.41
N HIS A 261 -9.98 -5.07 -4.04
CA HIS A 261 -9.32 -4.13 -4.95
C HIS A 261 -7.81 -4.35 -5.13
N TRP A 262 -7.15 -5.31 -4.50
CA TRP A 262 -5.72 -5.51 -4.77
C TRP A 262 -5.44 -6.31 -6.05
N LEU A 263 -6.46 -6.91 -6.67
CA LEU A 263 -6.33 -7.88 -7.77
C LEU A 263 -6.33 -7.25 -9.17
#